data_AF-A0A1G2ZNV6-F1
#
_entry.id   AF-A0A1G2ZNV6-F1
#
_cell.length_a   1.000
_cell.length_b   1.000
_cell.length_c   1.000
_cell.angle_alpha   90.00
_cell.angle_beta   90.00
_cell.angle_gamma   90.00
#
_symmetry.space_group_name_H-M   'P 1'
#
loop_
_entity.id
_entity.type
_entity.pdbx_description
1 polymer ?
#
loop_
_entity_poly.entity_id
_entity_poly.type
_entity_poly.pdbx_seq_one_letter_code
_entity_poly.pdbx_strand_id
1 'polypeptide(L)'
;MEADRASSHQYAESGSSGELPSIAPDRCLRLQDGRPTLGTKGLWFVRLGVVVFRPIVVLWIILRQRIMVSRVHRKLQQLRQCRDRAELEQLLGAPLYAVDAEAVGKRGVADRIECYESDGCCIDVWFKDGRLVEVSGFVKPTLWDMALTRNTGPETEGDADG
;
A
#
# COMPACT_ATOMS: atom_id res chain seq x y z
N MET A 1 68.78 10.22 -15.66
CA MET A 1 68.26 9.72 -16.95
C MET A 1 66.76 9.55 -16.77
N GLU A 2 65.97 10.60 -16.60
CA GLU A 2 65.76 11.78 -17.48
C GLU A 2 65.22 11.43 -18.87
N ALA A 3 64.22 12.25 -19.25
CA ALA A 3 63.53 12.43 -20.53
C ALA A 3 62.29 11.55 -20.77
N ASP A 4 61.06 12.04 -20.58
CA ASP A 4 60.31 13.07 -21.32
C ASP A 4 59.70 12.60 -22.65
N ARG A 5 58.36 12.57 -22.68
CA ARG A 5 57.46 13.24 -23.63
C ARG A 5 56.05 12.66 -23.43
N ALA A 6 55.11 13.32 -22.75
CA ALA A 6 54.48 14.58 -23.11
C ALA A 6 54.04 14.59 -24.58
N SER A 7 52.82 14.11 -24.84
CA SER A 7 52.08 14.44 -26.06
C SER A 7 50.86 15.25 -25.67
N SER A 8 51.05 16.57 -25.73
CA SER A 8 49.99 17.55 -25.82
C SER A 8 49.11 17.24 -27.02
N HIS A 9 47.81 17.08 -26.79
CA HIS A 9 46.81 17.52 -27.76
C HIS A 9 45.89 18.51 -27.05
N GLN A 10 46.04 19.74 -27.51
CA GLN A 10 45.35 20.93 -27.06
C GLN A 10 44.35 21.31 -28.17
N TYR A 11 43.21 21.84 -27.71
CA TYR A 11 42.18 22.58 -28.45
C TYR A 11 41.19 21.83 -29.33
N ALA A 12 39.97 21.70 -28.80
CA ALA A 12 38.81 22.33 -29.42
C ALA A 12 37.81 22.74 -28.32
N GLU A 13 37.94 23.99 -27.85
CA GLU A 13 36.78 24.75 -27.40
C GLU A 13 35.87 24.91 -28.62
N SER A 14 34.73 24.23 -28.61
CA SER A 14 33.58 24.65 -29.40
C SER A 14 32.39 24.63 -28.47
N GLY A 15 32.00 25.83 -28.05
CA GLY A 15 30.81 26.06 -27.27
C GLY A 15 29.59 25.45 -27.93
N SER A 16 28.82 24.77 -27.12
CA SER A 16 27.37 24.86 -27.17
C SER A 16 26.92 24.48 -25.78
N SER A 17 26.67 25.51 -24.96
CA SER A 17 25.67 25.39 -23.91
C SER A 17 24.50 24.69 -24.57
N GLY A 18 24.27 23.43 -24.19
CA GLY A 18 23.01 22.77 -24.44
C GLY A 18 21.97 23.60 -23.71
N GLU A 19 21.45 24.62 -24.42
CA GLU A 19 20.19 25.26 -24.13
C GLU A 19 19.20 24.12 -24.00
N LEU A 20 18.93 23.76 -22.75
CA LEU A 20 17.69 23.12 -22.38
C LEU A 20 16.59 23.89 -23.11
N PRO A 21 15.77 23.22 -23.93
CA PRO A 21 14.64 23.90 -24.55
C PRO A 21 13.87 24.56 -23.42
N SER A 22 13.86 25.90 -23.44
CA SER A 22 13.01 26.71 -22.61
C SER A 22 11.59 26.26 -22.91
N ILE A 23 11.08 25.35 -22.07
CA ILE A 23 9.70 24.91 -22.08
C ILE A 23 8.92 26.14 -21.65
N ALA A 24 8.47 26.90 -22.64
CA ALA A 24 7.52 27.98 -22.46
C ALA A 24 6.36 27.46 -21.60
N PRO A 25 6.05 28.09 -20.46
CA PRO A 25 4.96 27.65 -19.59
C PRO A 25 3.60 28.10 -20.12
N ASP A 26 3.38 28.08 -21.44
CA ASP A 26 2.18 28.69 -22.06
C ASP A 26 1.33 27.71 -22.87
N ARG A 27 1.59 26.41 -22.74
CA ARG A 27 0.65 25.38 -23.19
C ARG A 27 0.31 24.42 -22.06
N CYS A 28 -0.22 24.99 -20.97
CA CYS A 28 -1.22 24.31 -20.18
C CYS A 28 -2.34 23.87 -21.14
N LEU A 29 -2.30 22.60 -21.55
CA LEU A 29 -3.44 21.88 -22.09
C LEU A 29 -4.64 22.17 -21.20
N ARG A 30 -5.53 23.05 -21.68
CA ARG A 30 -6.86 23.29 -21.10
C ARG A 30 -7.69 22.02 -21.29
N LEU A 31 -7.42 21.02 -20.48
CA LEU A 31 -8.20 19.81 -20.31
C LEU A 31 -9.35 20.05 -19.32
N GLN A 32 -10.07 21.18 -19.47
CA GLN A 32 -11.19 21.54 -18.59
C GLN A 32 -12.47 21.99 -19.32
N ASP A 33 -12.53 21.93 -20.64
CA ASP A 33 -13.77 22.26 -21.36
C ASP A 33 -14.64 21.01 -21.49
N GLY A 34 -15.36 20.68 -20.41
CA GLY A 34 -16.32 19.58 -20.43
C GLY A 34 -16.89 19.13 -19.08
N ARG A 35 -16.53 19.74 -17.95
CA ARG A 35 -17.23 19.44 -16.69
C ARG A 35 -18.59 20.14 -16.70
N PRO A 36 -19.73 19.41 -16.67
CA PRO A 36 -21.02 20.04 -16.45
C PRO A 36 -20.94 20.76 -15.10
N THR A 37 -21.12 22.07 -15.12
CA THR A 37 -21.22 22.87 -13.90
C THR A 37 -22.50 22.44 -13.19
N LEU A 38 -22.38 21.50 -12.25
CA LEU A 38 -23.46 21.23 -11.32
C LEU A 38 -23.79 22.56 -10.66
N GLY A 39 -24.99 23.07 -10.92
CA GLY A 39 -25.46 24.30 -10.31
C GLY A 39 -25.32 24.23 -8.80
N THR A 40 -25.14 25.37 -8.13
CA THR A 40 -24.86 25.49 -6.70
C THR A 40 -25.82 24.67 -5.82
N LYS A 41 -27.07 24.54 -6.27
CA LYS A 41 -28.10 23.68 -5.64
C LYS A 41 -27.77 22.19 -5.74
N GLY A 42 -27.32 21.70 -6.89
CA GLY A 42 -26.89 20.32 -7.11
C GLY A 42 -25.66 19.95 -6.27
N LEU A 43 -24.68 20.87 -6.15
CA LEU A 43 -23.53 20.66 -5.27
C LEU A 43 -23.95 20.53 -3.80
N TRP A 44 -24.95 21.31 -3.37
CA TRP A 44 -25.49 21.24 -2.02
C TRP A 44 -26.20 19.91 -1.73
N PHE A 45 -27.01 19.39 -2.66
CA PHE A 45 -27.64 18.07 -2.51
C PHE A 45 -26.63 16.93 -2.47
N VAL A 46 -25.57 16.99 -3.29
CA VAL A 46 -24.49 15.99 -3.24
C VAL A 46 -23.77 16.04 -1.88
N ARG A 47 -23.45 17.23 -1.37
CA ARG A 47 -22.84 17.39 -0.04
C ARG A 47 -23.74 16.86 1.07
N LEU A 48 -25.03 17.20 1.04
CA LEU A 48 -26.01 16.71 2.01
C LEU A 48 -26.15 15.19 1.94
N GLY A 49 -26.21 14.63 0.72
CA GLY A 49 -26.21 13.20 0.49
C GLY A 49 -25.00 12.52 1.11
N VAL A 50 -23.79 13.02 0.85
CA VAL A 50 -22.56 12.48 1.46
C VAL A 50 -22.63 12.53 2.98
N VAL A 51 -23.09 13.62 3.58
CA VAL A 51 -23.20 13.76 5.04
C VAL A 51 -24.18 12.74 5.65
N VAL A 52 -25.33 12.51 5.00
CA VAL A 52 -26.36 11.59 5.49
C VAL A 52 -25.97 10.12 5.26
N PHE A 53 -25.32 9.80 4.15
CA PHE A 53 -24.90 8.43 3.83
C PHE A 53 -23.62 8.03 4.57
N ARG A 54 -22.74 8.99 4.92
CA ARG A 54 -21.49 8.73 5.65
C ARG A 54 -21.68 7.91 6.95
N PRO A 55 -22.58 8.25 7.89
CA PRO A 55 -22.76 7.45 9.11
C PRO A 55 -23.26 6.03 8.81
N ILE A 56 -24.10 5.85 7.78
CA ILE A 56 -24.60 4.54 7.36
C ILE A 56 -23.44 3.68 6.82
N VAL A 57 -22.61 4.27 5.94
CA VAL A 57 -21.44 3.60 5.37
C VAL A 57 -20.43 3.26 6.45
N VAL A 58 -20.15 4.17 7.39
CA VAL A 58 -19.25 3.93 8.52
C VAL A 58 -19.79 2.80 9.40
N LEU A 59 -21.08 2.83 9.77
CA LEU A 59 -21.68 1.78 10.58
C LEU A 59 -21.62 0.42 9.89
N TRP A 60 -21.91 0.37 8.58
CA TRP A 60 -21.80 -0.83 7.78
C TRP A 60 -20.36 -1.38 7.73
N ILE A 61 -19.36 -0.51 7.57
CA ILE A 61 -17.94 -0.89 7.58
C ILE A 61 -17.53 -1.44 8.95
N ILE A 62 -17.92 -0.79 10.04
CA ILE A 62 -17.62 -1.26 11.40
C ILE A 62 -18.23 -2.65 11.64
N LEU A 63 -19.50 -2.84 11.27
CA LEU A 63 -20.18 -4.15 11.36
C LEU A 63 -19.45 -5.22 10.55
N ARG A 64 -19.08 -4.90 9.31
CA ARG A 64 -18.34 -5.81 8.43
C ARG A 64 -16.97 -6.16 9.01
N GLN A 65 -16.21 -5.17 9.48
CA GLN A 65 -14.90 -5.39 10.11
C GLN A 65 -15.01 -6.30 11.32
N ARG A 66 -16.01 -6.11 12.20
CA ARG A 66 -16.22 -7.00 13.35
C ARG A 66 -16.48 -8.44 12.92
N ILE A 67 -17.35 -8.65 11.92
CA ILE A 67 -17.64 -9.99 11.40
C ILE A 67 -16.38 -10.63 10.81
N MET A 68 -15.59 -9.87 10.03
CA MET A 68 -14.36 -10.38 9.41
C MET A 68 -13.30 -10.71 10.46
N VAL A 69 -13.11 -9.85 11.47
CA VAL A 69 -12.17 -10.11 12.58
C VAL A 69 -12.57 -11.37 13.34
N SER A 70 -13.86 -11.59 13.62
CA SER A 70 -14.31 -12.83 14.27
C SER A 70 -14.05 -14.06 13.40
N ARG A 71 -14.22 -13.96 12.07
CA ARG A 71 -13.90 -15.06 11.13
C ARG A 71 -12.41 -15.36 11.12
N VAL A 72 -11.55 -14.33 11.06
CA VAL A 72 -10.09 -14.48 11.14
C VAL A 72 -9.73 -15.14 12.46
N HIS A 73 -10.24 -14.65 13.58
CA HIS A 73 -9.91 -15.21 14.88
C HIS A 73 -10.29 -16.69 14.99
N ARG A 74 -11.47 -17.06 14.49
CA ARG A 74 -11.91 -18.47 14.45
C ARG A 74 -11.00 -19.31 13.56
N LYS A 75 -10.63 -18.83 12.37
CA LYS A 75 -9.70 -19.53 11.48
C LYS A 75 -8.31 -19.67 12.09
N LEU A 76 -7.77 -18.61 12.67
CA LEU A 76 -6.48 -18.64 13.38
C LEU A 76 -6.51 -19.68 14.52
N GLN A 77 -7.61 -19.78 15.26
CA GLN A 77 -7.77 -20.82 16.29
C GLN A 77 -7.78 -22.23 15.69
N GLN A 78 -8.44 -22.44 14.54
CA GLN A 78 -8.42 -23.73 13.84
C GLN A 78 -7.03 -24.07 13.32
N LEU A 79 -6.32 -23.10 12.72
CA LEU A 79 -4.98 -23.29 12.17
C LEU A 79 -3.94 -23.56 13.25
N ARG A 80 -4.10 -23.02 14.46
CA ARG A 80 -3.24 -23.36 15.61
C ARG A 80 -3.35 -24.81 16.04
N GLN A 81 -4.43 -25.50 15.65
CA GLN A 81 -4.60 -26.93 15.93
C GLN A 81 -3.98 -27.81 14.83
N CYS A 82 -3.70 -27.25 13.65
CA CYS A 82 -3.00 -27.95 12.58
C CYS A 82 -1.55 -28.18 12.98
N ARG A 83 -1.09 -29.42 12.85
CA ARG A 83 0.31 -29.78 13.13
C ARG A 83 1.18 -29.75 11.88
N ASP A 84 0.58 -30.06 10.74
CA ASP A 84 1.29 -30.33 9.52
C ASP A 84 0.87 -29.39 8.39
N ARG A 85 1.84 -29.07 7.52
CA ARG A 85 1.63 -28.19 6.36
C ARG A 85 0.55 -28.73 5.41
N ALA A 86 0.43 -30.05 5.28
CA ALA A 86 -0.58 -30.67 4.42
C ALA A 86 -2.02 -30.37 4.89
N GLU A 87 -2.26 -30.33 6.20
CA GLU A 87 -3.57 -29.95 6.77
C GLU A 87 -3.88 -28.48 6.51
N LEU A 88 -2.85 -27.63 6.62
CA LEU A 88 -2.91 -26.20 6.29
C LEU A 88 -3.27 -25.97 4.83
N GLU A 89 -2.64 -26.69 3.91
CA GLU A 89 -2.94 -26.61 2.47
C GLU A 89 -4.34 -27.14 2.13
N GLN A 90 -4.85 -28.14 2.86
CA GLN A 90 -6.24 -28.59 2.69
C GLN A 90 -7.27 -27.56 3.17
N LEU A 91 -6.96 -26.81 4.23
CA LEU A 91 -7.87 -25.82 4.81
C LEU A 91 -7.84 -24.47 4.09
N LEU A 92 -6.65 -24.02 3.67
CA LEU A 92 -6.43 -22.69 3.09
C LEU A 92 -6.16 -22.72 1.59
N GLY A 93 -5.88 -23.88 1.02
CA GLY A 93 -5.40 -24.01 -0.36
C GLY A 93 -3.89 -23.75 -0.46
N ALA A 94 -3.43 -23.34 -1.64
CA ALA A 94 -2.03 -23.03 -1.87
C ALA A 94 -1.62 -21.67 -1.27
N PRO A 95 -0.39 -21.53 -0.76
CA PRO A 95 0.12 -20.24 -0.32
C PRO A 95 0.25 -19.27 -1.51
N LEU A 96 -0.03 -17.99 -1.27
CA LEU A 96 0.23 -16.90 -2.20
C LEU A 96 1.73 -16.73 -2.45
N TYR A 97 2.50 -16.78 -1.38
CA TYR A 97 3.95 -16.74 -1.43
C TYR A 97 4.55 -17.48 -0.22
N ALA A 98 5.80 -17.90 -0.39
CA ALA A 98 6.64 -18.42 0.67
C ALA A 98 7.97 -17.68 0.62
N VAL A 99 8.45 -17.24 1.77
CA VAL A 99 9.73 -16.55 1.91
C VAL A 99 10.54 -17.19 3.03
N ASP A 100 11.85 -17.27 2.83
CA ASP A 100 12.75 -17.67 3.90
C ASP A 100 12.82 -16.54 4.94
N ALA A 101 12.70 -16.91 6.22
CA ALA A 101 12.68 -15.94 7.31
C ALA A 101 13.99 -15.14 7.40
N GLU A 102 15.10 -15.71 6.92
CA GLU A 102 16.38 -15.01 6.79
C GLU A 102 16.29 -13.81 5.84
N ALA A 103 15.56 -13.94 4.72
CA ALA A 103 15.42 -12.88 3.72
C ALA A 103 14.67 -11.63 4.25
N VAL A 104 13.86 -11.81 5.31
CA VAL A 104 13.11 -10.73 5.96
C VAL A 104 13.68 -10.34 7.34
N GLY A 105 14.91 -10.79 7.66
CA GLY A 105 15.59 -10.44 8.91
C GLY A 105 14.95 -11.04 10.17
N LYS A 106 14.20 -12.15 10.04
CA LYS A 106 13.53 -12.86 11.14
C LYS A 106 14.24 -14.17 11.55
N ARG A 107 15.55 -14.23 11.31
CA ARG A 107 16.39 -15.39 11.62
C ARG A 107 16.29 -15.76 13.11
N GLY A 108 16.05 -17.04 13.39
CA GLY A 108 15.92 -17.58 14.76
C GLY A 108 14.49 -17.63 15.31
N VAL A 109 13.56 -16.86 14.74
CA VAL A 109 12.13 -16.93 15.07
C VAL A 109 11.43 -17.99 14.23
N ALA A 110 11.71 -18.00 12.92
CA ALA A 110 11.24 -18.98 11.96
C ALA A 110 12.35 -19.26 10.94
N ASP A 111 12.16 -20.32 10.14
CA ASP A 111 12.98 -20.64 8.98
C ASP A 111 12.25 -20.24 7.69
N ARG A 112 10.93 -20.40 7.67
CA ARG A 112 10.07 -20.13 6.52
C ARG A 112 8.77 -19.47 6.95
N ILE A 113 8.32 -18.50 6.17
CA ILE A 113 7.06 -17.78 6.38
C ILE A 113 6.24 -17.95 5.10
N GLU A 114 5.01 -18.42 5.26
CA GLU A 114 4.08 -18.61 4.16
C GLU A 114 2.86 -17.71 4.36
N CYS A 115 2.40 -17.06 3.29
CA CYS A 115 1.20 -16.25 3.32
C CYS A 115 0.09 -16.93 2.54
N TYR A 116 -1.10 -16.96 3.14
CA TYR A 116 -2.31 -17.53 2.56
C TYR A 116 -3.39 -16.44 2.48
N GLU A 117 -4.19 -16.46 1.43
CA GLU A 117 -5.38 -15.61 1.33
C GLU A 117 -6.65 -16.47 1.41
N SER A 118 -7.52 -16.12 2.35
CA SER A 118 -8.75 -16.87 2.59
C SER A 118 -9.83 -15.92 3.10
N ASP A 119 -10.99 -15.95 2.45
CA ASP A 119 -12.16 -15.13 2.81
C ASP A 119 -11.86 -13.62 2.97
N GLY A 120 -11.02 -13.06 2.11
CA GLY A 120 -10.64 -11.63 2.13
C GLY A 120 -9.69 -11.26 3.28
N CYS A 121 -9.02 -12.26 3.85
CA CYS A 121 -8.03 -12.10 4.91
C CYS A 121 -6.70 -12.69 4.46
N CYS A 122 -5.61 -12.06 4.88
CA CYS A 122 -4.26 -12.58 4.72
C CYS A 122 -3.84 -13.24 6.03
N ILE A 123 -3.25 -14.43 5.93
CA ILE A 123 -2.82 -15.25 7.06
C ILE A 123 -1.36 -15.59 6.84
N ASP A 124 -0.51 -15.16 7.76
CA ASP A 124 0.92 -15.48 7.75
C ASP A 124 1.19 -16.62 8.72
N VAL A 125 1.85 -17.65 8.21
CA VAL A 125 2.11 -18.92 8.88
C VAL A 125 3.61 -19.10 8.96
N TRP A 126 4.11 -19.27 10.18
CA TRP A 126 5.54 -19.23 10.48
C TRP A 126 5.98 -20.64 10.87
N PHE A 127 6.96 -21.16 10.14
CA PHE A 127 7.50 -22.50 10.35
C PHE A 127 8.93 -22.43 10.87
N LYS A 128 9.24 -23.30 11.84
CA LYS A 128 10.60 -23.54 12.33
C LYS A 128 10.83 -25.04 12.44
N ASP A 129 11.92 -25.55 11.89
CA ASP A 129 12.24 -26.97 11.82
C ASP A 129 11.10 -27.80 11.20
N GLY A 130 10.41 -27.23 10.20
CA GLY A 130 9.25 -27.84 9.54
C GLY A 130 7.97 -27.87 10.37
N ARG A 131 7.95 -27.29 11.57
CA ARG A 131 6.78 -27.22 12.45
C ARG A 131 6.21 -25.82 12.52
N LEU A 132 4.89 -25.74 12.67
CA LEU A 132 4.20 -24.48 12.88
C LEU A 132 4.56 -23.89 14.25
N VAL A 133 5.08 -22.66 14.27
CA VAL A 133 5.43 -21.94 15.51
C VAL A 133 4.54 -20.73 15.77
N GLU A 134 4.11 -20.04 14.74
CA GLU A 134 3.26 -18.85 14.87
C GLU A 134 2.28 -18.74 13.71
N VAL A 135 1.10 -18.23 14.01
CA VAL A 135 0.10 -17.86 13.00
C VAL A 135 -0.39 -16.46 13.33
N SER A 136 -0.27 -15.57 12.37
CA SER A 136 -0.82 -14.22 12.42
C SER A 136 -1.71 -13.99 11.21
N GLY A 137 -2.55 -12.96 11.27
CA GLY A 137 -3.42 -12.65 10.14
C GLY A 137 -4.02 -11.27 10.27
N PHE A 138 -4.35 -10.69 9.13
CA PHE A 138 -4.97 -9.38 9.05
C PHE A 138 -6.09 -9.38 8.00
N VAL A 139 -7.09 -8.54 8.22
CA VAL A 139 -8.15 -8.30 7.26
C VAL A 139 -7.62 -7.37 6.19
N LYS A 140 -7.75 -7.73 4.92
CA LYS A 140 -7.28 -6.89 3.81
C LYS A 140 -8.14 -5.63 3.76
N PRO A 141 -7.54 -4.42 3.87
CA PRO A 141 -8.31 -3.20 3.81
C PRO A 141 -8.95 -3.09 2.43
N THR A 142 -10.24 -2.78 2.41
CA THR A 142 -10.98 -2.49 1.18
C THR A 142 -10.76 -1.05 0.74
N LEU A 143 -11.11 -0.73 -0.51
CA LEU A 143 -11.07 0.65 -1.02
C LEU A 143 -11.86 1.62 -0.13
N TRP A 144 -12.93 1.13 0.51
CA TRP A 144 -13.73 1.91 1.46
C TRP A 144 -12.99 2.19 2.77
N ASP A 145 -12.22 1.23 3.28
CA ASP A 145 -11.39 1.43 4.48
C ASP A 145 -10.33 2.50 4.22
N MET A 146 -9.75 2.53 3.01
CA MET A 146 -8.79 3.57 2.60
C MET A 146 -9.44 4.94 2.35
N ALA A 147 -10.67 4.97 1.84
CA ALA A 147 -11.41 6.21 1.60
C ALA A 147 -11.80 6.91 2.90
N LEU A 148 -11.98 6.17 4.00
CA LEU A 148 -12.29 6.73 5.31
C LEU A 148 -11.05 7.31 6.01
N THR A 149 -9.87 6.71 5.86
CA THR A 149 -8.62 7.17 6.50
C THR A 149 -8.01 8.40 5.83
N ARG A 150 -8.31 8.67 4.56
CA ARG A 150 -7.83 9.89 3.86
C ARG A 150 -8.44 11.20 4.36
N ASN A 151 -9.55 11.16 5.09
CA ASN A 151 -10.24 12.36 5.57
C ASN A 151 -9.88 12.74 7.02
N THR A 152 -8.88 12.09 7.63
CA THR A 152 -8.44 12.37 9.01
C THR A 152 -7.02 12.94 9.09
N GLY A 153 -6.49 13.50 7.99
CA GLY A 153 -5.25 14.27 8.07
C GLY A 153 -5.46 15.49 8.99
N PRO A 154 -4.52 15.80 9.89
CA PRO A 154 -4.59 17.04 10.65
C PRO A 154 -4.57 18.18 9.64
N GLU A 155 -5.64 18.96 9.58
CA GLU A 155 -5.56 20.31 9.06
C GLU A 155 -4.54 21.01 9.96
N THR A 156 -3.32 21.11 9.45
CA THR A 156 -2.32 21.99 10.04
C THR A 156 -2.87 23.38 9.74
N GLU A 157 -3.61 23.93 10.71
CA GLU A 157 -3.83 25.36 10.83
C GLU A 157 -2.44 25.99 10.72
N GLY A 158 -2.18 26.58 9.56
CA GLY A 158 -1.07 27.50 9.43
C GLY A 158 -1.35 28.63 10.39
N ASP A 159 -0.54 28.71 11.44
CA ASP A 159 -0.40 29.90 12.27
C ASP A 159 -0.27 31.11 11.35
N ALA A 160 -1.34 31.89 11.28
CA ALA A 160 -1.31 33.22 10.74
C ALA A 160 -0.73 34.14 11.82
N ASP A 161 0.41 34.74 11.49
CA ASP A 161 0.97 36.00 12.00
C ASP A 161 0.48 36.54 13.35
N GLY A 162 1.43 36.67 14.28
CA GLY A 162 1.38 37.54 15.46
C GLY A 162 2.78 37.84 15.98
#